data_AF-R3WEM0-F1
#
_entry.id   AF-R3WEM0-F1
#
_cell.length_a   1.000
_cell.length_b   1.000
_cell.length_c   1.000
_cell.angle_alpha   90.00
_cell.angle_beta   90.00
_cell.angle_gamma   90.00
#
_symmetry.space_group_name_H-M   'P 1'
#
loop_
_entity.id
_entity.type
_entity.pdbx_description
1 polymer ?
#
loop_
_entity_poly.entity_id
_entity_poly.type
_entity_poly.pdbx_seq_one_letter_code
_entity_poly.pdbx_strand_id
1 'polypeptide(L)'
;MLNKGKELSVEQELKSKYKDYLKVIEEKLSVPIEFVLKDVTENLKQNEQDVLLVRYASEGVNNELFGEHFSVTIEKESKEILGFTNMSQKYVLSETNQLLSKAETAKIAKRFLDQFAPGYFETLNNLWIDQHDETIQLEGYEMKVSGMKYKCYRPITDDYAWLIIGGDGEVITFERGIIWIEGRVTEKWLHDSYLNEML
;
A
#
# COMPACT_ATOMS: atom_id res chain seq x y z
N MET A 1 3.43 -2.73 48.39
CA MET A 1 3.45 -3.36 47.05
C MET A 1 3.17 -2.25 46.04
N LEU A 2 4.20 -1.78 45.35
CA LEU A 2 4.04 -0.77 44.30
C LEU A 2 3.58 -1.49 43.03
N ASN A 3 2.36 -1.17 42.61
CA ASN A 3 1.77 -1.66 41.37
C ASN A 3 2.58 -1.03 40.22
N LYS A 4 3.60 -1.74 39.72
CA LYS A 4 4.27 -1.38 38.47
C LYS A 4 3.27 -1.67 37.35
N GLY A 5 2.51 -0.65 36.96
CA GLY A 5 1.74 -0.67 35.71
C GLY A 5 2.69 -1.09 34.61
N LYS A 6 2.35 -2.17 33.91
CA LYS A 6 3.16 -2.70 32.81
C LYS A 6 2.97 -1.70 31.66
N GLU A 7 3.94 -0.81 31.48
CA GLU A 7 3.99 0.12 30.36
C GLU A 7 3.94 -0.72 29.08
N LEU A 8 2.92 -0.49 28.25
CA LEU A 8 2.75 -1.19 26.99
C LEU A 8 3.86 -0.71 26.04
N SER A 9 4.36 -1.57 25.17
CA SER A 9 5.20 -1.08 24.08
C SER A 9 4.38 -0.15 23.18
N VAL A 10 5.02 0.81 22.50
CA VAL A 10 4.35 1.71 21.52
C VAL A 10 3.48 0.89 20.55
N GLU A 11 4.01 -0.24 20.07
CA GLU A 11 3.27 -1.17 19.21
C GLU A 11 1.98 -1.70 19.88
N GLN A 12 2.04 -2.07 21.16
CA GLN A 12 0.86 -2.56 21.90
C GLN A 12 -0.17 -1.46 22.13
N GLU A 13 0.27 -0.22 22.35
CA GLU A 13 -0.61 0.94 22.47
C GLU A 13 -1.33 1.23 21.15
N LEU A 14 -0.58 1.25 20.03
CA LEU A 14 -1.14 1.40 18.68
C LEU A 14 -2.13 0.27 18.36
N LYS A 15 -1.76 -0.99 18.64
CA LYS A 15 -2.64 -2.16 18.45
C LYS A 15 -3.92 -2.06 19.25
N SER A 16 -3.86 -1.53 20.48
CA SER A 16 -5.03 -1.32 21.31
C SER A 16 -5.92 -0.19 20.77
N LYS A 17 -5.32 0.97 20.44
CA LYS A 17 -6.04 2.16 19.98
C LYS A 17 -6.71 1.96 18.63
N TYR A 18 -6.06 1.28 17.69
CA TYR A 18 -6.52 1.13 16.31
C TYR A 18 -6.97 -0.29 15.95
N LYS A 19 -7.23 -1.13 16.96
CA LYS A 19 -7.58 -2.55 16.83
C LYS A 19 -8.60 -2.84 15.72
N ASP A 20 -9.63 -2.03 15.63
CA ASP A 20 -10.72 -2.18 14.67
C ASP A 20 -10.26 -2.02 13.22
N TYR A 21 -9.34 -1.09 12.95
CA TYR A 21 -8.79 -0.86 11.61
C TYR A 21 -7.77 -1.94 11.26
N LEU A 22 -6.89 -2.28 12.21
CA LEU A 22 -5.88 -3.33 12.03
C LEU A 22 -6.53 -4.68 11.75
N LYS A 23 -7.64 -5.00 12.40
CA LYS A 23 -8.41 -6.23 12.12
C LYS A 23 -8.89 -6.27 10.67
N VAL A 24 -9.41 -5.16 10.12
CA VAL A 24 -9.85 -5.10 8.72
C VAL A 24 -8.68 -5.29 7.76
N ILE A 25 -7.51 -4.72 8.09
CA ILE A 25 -6.28 -4.90 7.32
C ILE A 25 -5.86 -6.37 7.34
N GLU A 26 -5.76 -7.00 8.52
CA GLU A 26 -5.36 -8.40 8.70
C GLU A 26 -6.31 -9.40 8.02
N GLU A 27 -7.61 -9.09 7.94
CA GLU A 27 -8.60 -9.92 7.26
C GLU A 27 -8.50 -9.86 5.72
N LYS A 28 -7.94 -8.77 5.17
CA LYS A 28 -7.92 -8.50 3.73
C LYS A 28 -6.54 -8.56 3.09
N LEU A 29 -5.49 -8.34 3.86
CA LEU A 29 -4.11 -8.18 3.40
C LEU A 29 -3.17 -9.06 4.21
N SER A 30 -2.21 -9.65 3.51
CA SER A 30 -1.11 -10.40 4.13
C SER A 30 0.07 -9.46 4.34
N VAL A 31 0.18 -8.86 5.53
CA VAL A 31 1.39 -8.09 5.91
C VAL A 31 2.56 -9.06 6.05
N PRO A 32 3.74 -8.77 5.44
CA PRO A 32 4.94 -9.61 5.60
C PRO A 32 5.30 -9.82 7.07
N ILE A 33 5.65 -11.05 7.45
CA ILE A 33 5.86 -11.45 8.86
C ILE A 33 7.08 -10.76 9.50
N GLU A 34 8.03 -10.33 8.67
CA GLU A 34 9.20 -9.57 9.03
C GLU A 34 8.91 -8.10 9.36
N PHE A 35 7.71 -7.60 9.03
CA PHE A 35 7.31 -6.22 9.32
C PHE A 35 6.45 -6.15 10.58
N VAL A 36 6.79 -5.19 11.44
CA VAL A 36 6.06 -4.88 12.67
C VAL A 36 5.34 -3.55 12.53
N LEU A 37 4.24 -3.37 13.27
CA LEU A 37 3.51 -2.10 13.27
C LEU A 37 4.41 -0.99 13.84
N LYS A 38 4.72 0.01 13.02
CA LYS A 38 5.60 1.13 13.39
C LYS A 38 4.81 2.38 13.74
N ASP A 39 3.85 2.75 12.89
CA ASP A 39 3.11 3.98 13.08
C ASP A 39 1.66 3.88 12.58
N VAL A 40 0.81 4.72 13.15
CA VAL A 40 -0.53 5.03 12.65
C VAL A 40 -0.74 6.54 12.67
N THR A 41 -0.62 7.17 11.51
CA THR A 41 -0.88 8.60 11.32
C THR A 41 -2.38 8.84 11.13
N GLU A 42 -3.00 9.65 11.98
CA GLU A 42 -4.46 9.81 12.01
C GLU A 42 -5.02 11.15 11.51
N ASN A 43 -4.21 12.21 11.41
CA ASN A 43 -4.68 13.53 11.02
C ASN A 43 -4.53 13.76 9.51
N LEU A 44 -4.98 12.80 8.72
CA LEU A 44 -4.84 12.79 7.27
C LEU A 44 -6.20 12.84 6.58
N LYS A 45 -6.21 13.41 5.37
CA LYS A 45 -7.36 13.38 4.48
C LYS A 45 -6.98 12.80 3.13
N GLN A 46 -7.90 12.07 2.51
CA GLN A 46 -7.81 11.70 1.11
C GLN A 46 -9.10 12.07 0.40
N ASN A 47 -9.03 12.95 -0.60
CA ASN A 47 -10.21 13.51 -1.26
C ASN A 47 -11.26 14.03 -0.24
N GLU A 48 -10.80 14.84 0.72
CA GLU A 48 -11.59 15.39 1.84
C GLU A 48 -12.11 14.42 2.91
N GLN A 49 -11.99 13.10 2.71
CA GLN A 49 -12.38 12.08 3.68
C GLN A 49 -11.27 11.84 4.70
N ASP A 50 -11.63 11.63 5.96
CA ASP A 50 -10.64 11.34 7.01
C ASP A 50 -10.07 9.93 6.82
N VAL A 51 -8.74 9.82 6.82
CA VAL A 51 -8.04 8.54 6.62
C VAL A 51 -7.02 8.28 7.72
N LEU A 52 -6.64 7.02 7.87
CA LEU A 52 -5.44 6.60 8.59
C LEU A 52 -4.40 6.13 7.59
N LEU A 53 -3.14 6.46 7.85
CA LEU A 53 -1.99 5.77 7.27
C LEU A 53 -1.42 4.83 8.32
N VAL A 54 -1.45 3.53 8.05
CA VAL A 54 -0.87 2.49 8.90
C VAL A 54 0.42 2.03 8.25
N ARG A 55 1.56 2.13 8.95
CA ARG A 55 2.87 1.71 8.45
C ARG A 55 3.42 0.55 9.26
N TYR A 56 3.80 -0.49 8.55
CA TYR A 56 4.59 -1.62 9.06
C TYR A 56 5.97 -1.55 8.42
N ALA A 57 7.04 -1.80 9.18
CA ALA A 57 8.40 -1.87 8.64
C ALA A 57 9.24 -2.87 9.43
N SER A 58 10.40 -3.22 8.89
CA SER A 58 11.33 -4.09 9.59
C SER A 58 11.82 -3.45 10.90
N GLU A 59 12.28 -4.26 11.86
CA GLU A 59 12.98 -3.73 13.04
C GLU A 59 14.44 -3.37 12.77
N GLY A 60 14.93 -3.64 11.55
CA GLY A 60 16.32 -3.47 11.15
C GLY A 60 16.68 -2.07 10.68
N VAL A 61 17.70 -2.00 9.82
CA VAL A 61 18.20 -0.75 9.23
C VAL A 61 17.25 -0.27 8.14
N ASN A 62 17.13 1.06 7.98
CA ASN A 62 16.23 1.72 7.02
C ASN A 62 14.78 1.30 7.20
N ASN A 63 14.26 1.45 8.42
CA ASN A 63 12.87 1.18 8.78
C ASN A 63 11.97 2.43 8.80
N GLU A 64 12.52 3.57 8.36
CA GLU A 64 11.83 4.86 8.21
C GLU A 64 11.37 5.06 6.75
N LEU A 65 11.21 6.31 6.30
CA LEU A 65 10.94 6.63 4.90
C LEU A 65 12.06 6.14 3.97
N PHE A 66 11.67 5.80 2.75
CA PHE A 66 12.47 5.21 1.68
C PHE A 66 12.98 3.80 1.96
N GLY A 67 12.71 3.24 3.14
CA GLY A 67 13.06 1.88 3.51
C GLY A 67 12.07 0.81 3.04
N GLU A 68 12.35 -0.45 3.41
CA GLU A 68 11.38 -1.54 3.23
C GLU A 68 10.21 -1.38 4.20
N HIS A 69 8.99 -1.44 3.66
CA HIS A 69 7.79 -1.23 4.45
C HIS A 69 6.54 -1.79 3.76
N PHE A 70 5.50 -2.00 4.57
CA PHE A 70 4.14 -2.20 4.10
C PHE A 70 3.26 -1.10 4.67
N SER A 71 2.68 -0.27 3.82
CA SER A 71 1.81 0.85 4.23
C SER A 71 0.40 0.66 3.71
N VAL A 72 -0.60 1.08 4.48
CA VAL A 72 -2.02 0.98 4.13
C VAL A 72 -2.71 2.30 4.42
N THR A 73 -3.49 2.80 3.46
CA THR A 73 -4.42 3.91 3.67
C THR A 73 -5.84 3.36 3.83
N ILE A 74 -6.51 3.70 4.93
CA ILE A 74 -7.86 3.25 5.24
C ILE A 74 -8.75 4.44 5.63
N GLU A 75 -9.94 4.53 5.04
CA GLU A 75 -10.93 5.57 5.35
C GLU A 75 -11.59 5.28 6.72
N LYS A 76 -11.77 6.31 7.55
CA LYS A 76 -12.12 6.12 8.97
C LYS A 76 -13.55 5.65 9.20
N GLU A 77 -14.52 6.15 8.46
CA GLU A 77 -15.94 5.90 8.69
C GLU A 77 -16.38 4.53 8.15
N SER A 78 -16.14 4.29 6.86
CA SER A 78 -16.47 3.05 6.15
C SER A 78 -15.48 1.92 6.42
N LYS A 79 -14.30 2.22 6.96
CA LYS A 79 -13.16 1.29 7.11
C LYS A 79 -12.71 0.72 5.76
N GLU A 80 -12.96 1.47 4.69
CA GLU A 80 -12.58 1.06 3.35
C GLU A 80 -11.07 1.26 3.11
N ILE A 81 -10.36 0.18 2.74
CA ILE A 81 -8.95 0.29 2.35
C ILE A 81 -8.86 1.00 1.00
N LEU A 82 -8.30 2.20 0.98
CA LEU A 82 -8.15 3.02 -0.23
C LEU A 82 -6.89 2.64 -1.03
N GLY A 83 -5.91 2.05 -0.37
CA GLY A 83 -4.75 1.48 -1.01
C GLY A 83 -3.77 0.87 -0.03
N PHE A 84 -2.80 0.14 -0.56
CA PHE A 84 -1.63 -0.32 0.17
C PHE A 84 -0.42 -0.38 -0.75
N THR A 85 0.76 -0.44 -0.15
CA THR A 85 2.01 -0.69 -0.86
C THR A 85 2.93 -1.59 -0.05
N ASN A 86 3.61 -2.52 -0.71
CA ASN A 86 4.66 -3.37 -0.16
C ASN A 86 5.99 -3.02 -0.84
N MET A 87 6.74 -2.12 -0.25
CA MET A 87 8.05 -1.74 -0.74
C MET A 87 9.08 -2.72 -0.18
N SER A 88 9.55 -3.65 -1.01
CA SER A 88 10.51 -4.66 -0.61
C SER A 88 11.52 -4.98 -1.71
N GLN A 89 12.76 -5.25 -1.30
CA GLN A 89 13.84 -5.67 -2.19
C GLN A 89 13.52 -6.97 -2.94
N LYS A 90 12.58 -7.79 -2.45
CA LYS A 90 12.18 -9.02 -3.13
C LYS A 90 11.58 -8.77 -4.53
N TYR A 91 11.10 -7.55 -4.80
CA TYR A 91 10.55 -7.14 -6.09
C TYR A 91 11.59 -6.48 -7.01
N VAL A 92 12.87 -6.45 -6.62
CA VAL A 92 13.96 -6.03 -7.51
C VAL A 92 14.12 -7.06 -8.62
N LEU A 93 14.22 -6.61 -9.87
CA LEU A 93 14.40 -7.50 -11.01
C LEU A 93 15.76 -8.21 -10.95
N SER A 94 15.75 -9.49 -11.29
CA SER A 94 16.94 -10.34 -11.33
C SER A 94 16.80 -11.41 -12.41
N GLU A 95 17.80 -12.29 -12.54
CA GLU A 95 17.69 -13.43 -13.46
C GLU A 95 16.49 -14.33 -13.15
N THR A 96 16.10 -14.43 -11.87
CA THR A 96 15.01 -15.28 -11.37
C THR A 96 13.72 -14.53 -11.08
N ASN A 97 13.74 -13.20 -11.06
CA ASN A 97 12.57 -12.36 -10.83
C ASN A 97 12.40 -11.37 -11.99
N GLN A 98 11.53 -11.72 -12.93
CA GLN A 98 11.31 -10.96 -14.17
C GLN A 98 9.88 -10.42 -14.20
N LEU A 99 9.67 -9.34 -14.94
CA LEU A 99 8.33 -8.79 -15.14
C LEU A 99 7.40 -9.82 -15.79
N LEU A 100 6.17 -9.86 -15.31
CA LEU A 100 5.12 -10.68 -15.90
C LEU A 100 4.70 -10.16 -17.27
N SER A 101 4.09 -11.03 -18.07
CA SER A 101 3.42 -10.59 -19.29
C SER A 101 2.18 -9.76 -18.97
N LYS A 102 1.80 -8.83 -19.87
CA LYS A 102 0.57 -8.03 -19.72
C LYS A 102 -0.67 -8.90 -19.50
N ALA A 103 -0.73 -10.06 -20.14
CA ALA A 103 -1.85 -10.99 -20.01
C ALA A 103 -1.91 -11.67 -18.63
N GLU A 104 -0.77 -12.04 -18.05
CA GLU A 104 -0.69 -12.59 -16.69
C GLU A 104 -1.00 -11.52 -15.64
N THR A 105 -0.46 -10.31 -15.81
CA THR A 105 -0.79 -9.15 -14.97
C THR A 105 -2.30 -8.91 -14.92
N ALA A 106 -2.99 -8.90 -16.07
CA ALA A 106 -4.44 -8.71 -16.12
C ALA A 106 -5.22 -9.82 -15.38
N LYS A 107 -4.79 -11.09 -15.52
CA LYS A 107 -5.42 -12.22 -14.82
C LYS A 107 -5.27 -12.11 -13.30
N ILE A 108 -4.07 -11.73 -12.84
CA ILE A 108 -3.78 -11.56 -11.41
C ILE A 108 -4.56 -10.37 -10.86
N ALA A 109 -4.60 -9.24 -11.57
CA ALA A 109 -5.35 -8.06 -11.17
C ALA A 109 -6.84 -8.38 -10.97
N LYS A 110 -7.45 -9.11 -11.91
CA LYS A 110 -8.83 -9.56 -11.77
C LYS A 110 -9.02 -10.44 -10.54
N ARG A 111 -8.20 -11.49 -10.41
CA ARG A 111 -8.31 -12.45 -9.30
C ARG A 111 -8.16 -11.77 -7.95
N PHE A 112 -7.19 -10.84 -7.83
CA PHE A 112 -6.99 -10.06 -6.61
C PHE A 112 -8.23 -9.23 -6.29
N LEU A 113 -8.73 -8.43 -7.25
CA LEU A 113 -9.87 -7.54 -6.99
C LEU A 113 -11.18 -8.31 -6.76
N ASP A 114 -11.40 -9.44 -7.42
CA ASP A 114 -12.56 -10.31 -7.17
C ASP A 114 -12.62 -10.80 -5.71
N GLN A 115 -11.45 -11.02 -5.08
CA GLN A 115 -11.34 -11.44 -3.68
C GLN A 115 -11.34 -10.26 -2.71
N PHE A 116 -10.56 -9.22 -3.01
CA PHE A 116 -10.31 -8.08 -2.15
C PHE A 116 -11.53 -7.15 -2.03
N ALA A 117 -12.18 -6.88 -3.17
CA ALA A 117 -13.33 -6.00 -3.31
C ALA A 117 -14.30 -6.55 -4.37
N PRO A 118 -15.13 -7.56 -4.02
CA PRO A 118 -16.03 -8.21 -4.98
C PRO A 118 -16.89 -7.22 -5.77
N GLY A 119 -16.91 -7.37 -7.09
CA GLY A 119 -17.63 -6.50 -8.03
C GLY A 119 -16.89 -5.21 -8.42
N TYR A 120 -15.81 -4.84 -7.73
CA TYR A 120 -15.05 -3.63 -8.04
C TYR A 120 -14.40 -3.70 -9.42
N PHE A 121 -13.79 -4.84 -9.77
CA PHE A 121 -13.13 -5.06 -11.07
C PHE A 121 -14.06 -4.80 -12.25
N GLU A 122 -15.33 -5.18 -12.14
CA GLU A 122 -16.32 -5.03 -13.23
C GLU A 122 -16.74 -3.57 -13.46
N THR A 123 -16.35 -2.65 -12.56
CA THR A 123 -16.55 -1.21 -12.73
C THR A 123 -15.38 -0.52 -13.42
N LEU A 124 -14.29 -1.24 -13.70
CA LEU A 124 -13.04 -0.69 -14.20
C LEU A 124 -12.89 -0.90 -15.71
N ASN A 125 -12.48 0.17 -16.38
CA ASN A 125 -11.96 0.13 -17.76
C ASN A 125 -10.44 0.14 -17.70
N ASN A 126 -9.79 -0.94 -18.16
CA ASN A 126 -8.35 -0.93 -18.31
C ASN A 126 -7.91 0.10 -19.35
N LEU A 127 -6.93 0.93 -18.99
CA LEU A 127 -6.33 1.90 -19.89
C LEU A 127 -5.07 1.34 -20.53
N TRP A 128 -4.19 0.79 -19.70
CA TRP A 128 -2.94 0.20 -20.14
C TRP A 128 -2.35 -0.72 -19.09
N ILE A 129 -1.35 -1.51 -19.52
CA ILE A 129 -0.53 -2.35 -18.68
C ILE A 129 0.92 -2.13 -19.10
N ASP A 130 1.77 -1.67 -18.18
CA ASP A 130 3.18 -1.37 -18.46
C ASP A 130 4.05 -1.47 -17.20
N GLN A 131 5.37 -1.50 -17.36
CA GLN A 131 6.30 -1.48 -16.23
C GLN A 131 6.13 -0.20 -15.40
N HIS A 132 6.19 -0.33 -14.08
CA HIS A 132 6.29 0.77 -13.14
C HIS A 132 7.37 0.44 -12.11
N ASP A 133 8.21 1.44 -11.83
CA ASP A 133 9.28 1.34 -10.86
C ASP A 133 9.01 2.32 -9.70
N GLU A 134 9.29 1.87 -8.49
CA GLU A 134 9.46 2.70 -7.29
C GLU A 134 10.88 2.50 -6.75
N THR A 135 11.29 3.39 -5.86
CA THR A 135 12.65 3.37 -5.30
C THR A 135 12.63 3.14 -3.79
N ILE A 136 13.50 2.24 -3.32
CA ILE A 136 13.85 2.10 -1.91
C ILE A 136 15.36 2.31 -1.71
N GLN A 137 15.75 2.62 -0.48
CA GLN A 137 17.13 2.76 -0.03
C GLN A 137 17.45 1.68 1.00
N LEU A 138 18.44 0.83 0.69
CA LEU A 138 18.92 -0.21 1.60
C LEU A 138 20.44 -0.12 1.74
N GLU A 139 20.91 -0.02 2.98
CA GLU A 139 22.34 0.10 3.31
C GLU A 139 23.06 1.23 2.56
N GLY A 140 22.34 2.32 2.26
CA GLY A 140 22.86 3.46 1.52
C GLY A 140 22.82 3.33 -0.01
N TYR A 141 22.27 2.23 -0.54
CA TYR A 141 22.12 1.99 -1.97
C TYR A 141 20.67 2.16 -2.41
N GLU A 142 20.50 2.81 -3.56
CA GLU A 142 19.22 2.91 -4.25
C GLU A 142 18.90 1.60 -4.97
N MET A 143 17.70 1.06 -4.75
CA MET A 143 17.18 -0.12 -5.44
C MET A 143 15.82 0.18 -6.08
N LYS A 144 15.60 -0.39 -7.27
CA LYS A 144 14.32 -0.28 -7.98
C LYS A 144 13.43 -1.48 -7.68
N VAL A 145 12.30 -1.19 -7.06
CA VAL A 145 11.17 -2.10 -6.88
C VAL A 145 10.33 -2.02 -8.15
N SER A 146 10.26 -3.11 -8.92
CA SER A 146 9.63 -3.09 -10.24
C SER A 146 8.44 -4.04 -10.32
N GLY A 147 7.41 -3.63 -11.06
CA GLY A 147 6.27 -4.48 -11.36
C GLY A 147 5.51 -4.02 -12.59
N MET A 148 4.51 -4.80 -12.99
CA MET A 148 3.60 -4.46 -14.07
C MET A 148 2.38 -3.74 -13.51
N LYS A 149 2.21 -2.48 -13.91
CA LYS A 149 1.09 -1.63 -13.49
C LYS A 149 -0.11 -1.83 -14.39
N TYR A 150 -1.23 -2.27 -13.79
CA TYR A 150 -2.54 -2.38 -14.42
C TYR A 150 -3.35 -1.12 -14.08
N LYS A 151 -3.30 -0.09 -14.96
CA LYS A 151 -4.00 1.19 -14.71
C LYS A 151 -5.41 1.16 -15.29
N CYS A 152 -6.37 1.61 -14.48
CA CYS A 152 -7.77 1.63 -14.83
C CYS A 152 -8.40 3.01 -14.62
N TYR A 153 -9.43 3.27 -15.40
CA TYR A 153 -10.41 4.34 -15.16
C TYR A 153 -11.72 3.72 -14.71
N ARG A 154 -12.44 4.40 -13.83
CA ARG A 154 -13.73 3.98 -13.29
C ARG A 154 -14.80 5.02 -13.66
N PRO A 155 -15.61 4.76 -14.71
CA PRO A 155 -16.55 5.75 -15.22
C PRO A 155 -17.64 6.19 -14.25
N ILE A 156 -18.05 5.31 -13.33
CA ILE A 156 -19.17 5.58 -12.42
C ILE A 156 -18.86 6.69 -11.39
N THR A 157 -17.59 6.85 -11.03
CA THR A 157 -17.13 7.83 -10.03
C THR A 157 -16.12 8.84 -10.59
N ASP A 158 -15.82 8.75 -11.89
CA ASP A 158 -14.82 9.58 -12.57
C ASP A 158 -13.46 9.59 -11.85
N ASP A 159 -13.02 8.40 -11.42
CA ASP A 159 -11.76 8.19 -10.72
C ASP A 159 -10.90 7.13 -11.39
N TYR A 160 -9.69 6.98 -10.88
CA TYR A 160 -8.73 6.00 -11.34
C TYR A 160 -8.39 5.02 -10.22
N ALA A 161 -7.99 3.83 -10.64
CA ALA A 161 -7.41 2.82 -9.78
C ALA A 161 -6.26 2.13 -10.49
N TRP A 162 -5.33 1.56 -9.74
CA TRP A 162 -4.28 0.72 -10.31
C TRP A 162 -3.81 -0.34 -9.35
N LEU A 163 -3.24 -1.38 -9.94
CA LEU A 163 -2.41 -2.36 -9.25
C LEU A 163 -1.02 -2.32 -9.84
N ILE A 164 0.01 -2.58 -9.05
CA ILE A 164 1.36 -2.92 -9.50
C ILE A 164 1.61 -4.35 -9.06
N ILE A 165 1.92 -5.23 -10.00
CA ILE A 165 2.09 -6.67 -9.74
C ILE A 165 3.56 -7.05 -9.97
N GLY A 166 4.18 -7.66 -8.97
CA GLY A 166 5.56 -8.12 -9.00
C GLY A 166 5.77 -9.33 -9.91
N GLY A 167 7.03 -9.65 -10.19
CA GLY A 167 7.40 -10.83 -11.00
C GLY A 167 6.99 -12.17 -10.37
N ASP A 168 6.84 -12.20 -9.05
CA ASP A 168 6.33 -13.33 -8.27
C ASP A 168 4.79 -13.45 -8.28
N GLY A 169 4.10 -12.50 -8.91
CA GLY A 169 2.64 -12.45 -9.00
C GLY A 169 1.93 -11.88 -7.78
N GLU A 170 2.66 -11.34 -6.81
CA GLU A 170 2.07 -10.59 -5.70
C GLU A 170 1.71 -9.16 -6.12
N VAL A 171 0.71 -8.58 -5.47
CA VAL A 171 0.38 -7.16 -5.65
C VAL A 171 1.32 -6.34 -4.77
N ILE A 172 2.20 -5.58 -5.40
CA ILE A 172 3.11 -4.63 -4.75
C ILE A 172 2.30 -3.45 -4.23
N THR A 173 1.48 -2.85 -5.10
CA THR A 173 0.71 -1.64 -4.76
C THR A 173 -0.70 -1.76 -5.30
N PHE A 174 -1.69 -1.35 -4.53
CA PHE A 174 -3.05 -1.08 -4.99
C PHE A 174 -3.46 0.31 -4.52
N GLU A 175 -4.05 1.10 -5.40
CA GLU A 175 -4.68 2.38 -5.06
C GLU A 175 -6.01 2.52 -5.82
N ARG A 176 -7.00 3.15 -5.19
CA ARG A 176 -8.30 3.49 -5.78
C ARG A 176 -8.80 4.87 -5.36
N GLY A 177 -9.81 5.37 -6.08
CA GLY A 177 -10.39 6.68 -5.81
C GLY A 177 -9.43 7.82 -6.16
N ILE A 178 -8.53 7.62 -7.12
CA ILE A 178 -7.60 8.67 -7.53
C ILE A 178 -8.31 9.64 -8.47
N ILE A 179 -8.39 10.89 -8.08
CA ILE A 179 -8.93 11.99 -8.88
C ILE A 179 -7.81 12.60 -9.72
N TRP A 180 -8.11 12.89 -10.99
CA TRP A 180 -7.16 13.46 -11.94
C TRP A 180 -7.73 14.72 -12.62
N ILE A 181 -7.18 15.89 -12.28
CA ILE A 181 -7.55 17.19 -12.86
C ILE A 181 -6.25 17.82 -13.37
N GLU A 182 -5.94 17.62 -14.65
CA GLU A 182 -4.65 18.02 -15.27
C GLU A 182 -3.40 17.41 -14.60
N GLY A 183 -3.61 16.45 -13.70
CA GLY A 183 -2.62 15.81 -12.86
C GLY A 183 -3.32 15.09 -11.71
N ARG A 184 -2.63 14.20 -10.99
CA ARG A 184 -3.17 13.60 -9.76
C ARG A 184 -3.33 14.72 -8.72
N VAL A 185 -4.56 14.90 -8.24
CA VAL A 185 -4.86 15.81 -7.12
C VAL A 185 -5.06 15.06 -5.81
N THR A 186 -5.42 13.78 -5.86
CA THR A 186 -5.48 12.92 -4.68
C THR A 186 -4.11 12.80 -4.02
N GLU A 187 -4.09 12.92 -2.71
CA GLU A 187 -2.92 12.81 -1.85
C GLU A 187 -2.21 11.46 -2.04
N LYS A 188 -0.88 11.44 -1.91
CA LYS A 188 -0.03 10.26 -2.20
C LYS A 188 0.50 9.64 -0.91
N TRP A 189 -0.36 9.36 0.07
CA TRP A 189 0.05 8.88 1.40
C TRP A 189 0.86 7.57 1.42
N LEU A 190 0.80 6.78 0.35
CA LEU A 190 1.59 5.55 0.20
C LEU A 190 2.97 5.77 -0.44
N HIS A 191 3.32 7.02 -0.77
CA HIS A 191 4.55 7.37 -1.47
C HIS A 191 5.47 8.12 -0.52
N ASP A 192 6.60 7.52 -0.14
CA ASP A 192 7.50 8.10 0.86
C ASP A 192 8.06 9.47 0.44
N SER A 193 8.22 9.73 -0.85
CA SER A 193 8.58 11.06 -1.37
C SER A 193 7.56 12.14 -1.01
N TYR A 194 6.26 11.80 -1.06
CA TYR A 194 5.18 12.69 -0.65
C TYR A 194 5.12 12.84 0.87
N LEU A 195 5.31 11.75 1.62
CA LEU A 195 5.36 11.82 3.09
C LEU A 195 6.49 12.73 3.57
N ASN A 196 7.67 12.64 2.95
CA ASN A 196 8.83 13.47 3.28
C ASN A 196 8.60 14.98 3.01
N GLU A 197 7.64 15.34 2.16
CA GLU A 197 7.27 16.74 1.91
C GLU A 197 6.17 17.24 2.86
N MET A 198 5.36 16.33 3.40
CA MET A 198 4.12 16.66 4.11
C MET A 198 4.20 16.47 5.63
N LEU A 199 5.17 15.70 6.13
CA LEU A 199 5.41 15.40 7.54
C LEU A 199 6.78 15.93 7.98
#